data_AF-A0A821HMP6-F1
#
_entry.id   AF-A0A821HMP6-F1
#
_cell.length_a   1.000
_cell.length_b   1.000
_cell.length_c   1.000
_cell.angle_alpha   90.00
_cell.angle_beta   90.00
_cell.angle_gamma   90.00
#
_symmetry.space_group_name_H-M   'P 1'
#
loop_
_entity.id
_entity.type
_entity.pdbx_description
1 polymer ?
#
loop_
_entity_poly.entity_id
_entity_poly.type
_entity_poly.pdbx_seq_one_letter_code
_entity_poly.pdbx_strand_id
1 'polypeptide(L)'
;MASSSRPCVVNQCKRPSRALCNCCQQYFCREHLKEHDDLMNAQLPSLADQINELSDQFNNGALLEPTGLTGLKQWREEAHKTVDQFYERKSRQFEQFIQERKDKQRKNLNQMRINMNELIQEQETTQEQINSMKESIQFLEQDIHNLQQVQFNISPLVINDNLIYIPQEIMSQDRLFIASSRHTKQSTSDKISNNDNHISTQQKRNLGFGGKQNTGFFSNQSFVLGTMPNCILLFS
;
A
#
# COMPACT_ATOMS: atom_id res chain seq x y z
N MET A 1 58.99 -20.43 -46.50
CA MET A 1 58.21 -20.17 -45.27
C MET A 1 58.53 -18.77 -44.80
N ALA A 2 57.68 -17.78 -45.10
CA ALA A 2 57.88 -16.39 -44.71
C ALA A 2 57.00 -16.09 -43.50
N SER A 3 57.62 -15.91 -42.34
CA SER A 3 56.95 -15.52 -41.10
C SER A 3 56.58 -14.04 -41.19
N SER A 4 55.42 -13.71 -41.75
CA SER A 4 54.91 -12.34 -41.83
C SER A 4 54.51 -11.86 -40.44
N SER A 5 55.44 -11.27 -39.70
CA SER A 5 55.14 -10.60 -38.43
C SER A 5 54.29 -9.35 -38.68
N ARG A 6 53.11 -9.27 -38.07
CA ARG A 6 52.25 -8.08 -38.17
C ARG A 6 52.94 -6.87 -37.51
N PRO A 7 52.79 -5.64 -38.04
CA PRO A 7 53.34 -4.45 -37.42
C PRO A 7 52.64 -4.15 -36.09
N CYS A 8 53.32 -3.45 -35.19
CA CYS A 8 52.70 -2.90 -33.98
C CYS A 8 51.64 -1.84 -34.36
N VAL A 9 50.52 -1.81 -33.64
CA VAL A 9 49.38 -0.90 -33.90
C VAL A 9 49.73 0.57 -33.65
N VAL A 10 50.71 0.84 -32.78
CA VAL A 10 51.19 2.21 -32.50
C VAL A 10 51.88 2.77 -33.73
N ASN A 11 51.34 3.86 -34.27
CA ASN A 11 51.87 4.57 -35.42
C ASN A 11 53.35 4.93 -35.20
N GLN A 12 54.17 4.80 -36.25
CA GLN A 12 55.63 5.03 -36.24
C GLN A 12 56.47 3.96 -35.48
N CYS A 13 55.85 2.93 -34.89
CA CYS A 13 56.60 1.81 -34.33
C CYS A 13 57.09 0.85 -35.42
N LYS A 14 58.41 0.82 -35.65
CA LYS A 14 59.04 -0.10 -36.64
C LYS A 14 59.21 -1.54 -36.12
N ARG A 15 58.88 -1.80 -34.85
CA ARG A 15 59.12 -3.12 -34.22
C ARG A 15 57.99 -4.10 -34.60
N PRO A 16 58.32 -5.37 -34.88
CA PRO A 16 57.29 -6.37 -35.12
C PRO A 16 56.44 -6.57 -33.87
N SER A 17 55.14 -6.79 -34.05
CA SER A 17 54.27 -7.20 -32.95
C SER A 17 54.75 -8.52 -32.36
N ARG A 18 54.64 -8.64 -31.04
CA ARG A 18 55.01 -9.84 -30.28
C ARG A 18 53.84 -10.46 -29.54
N ALA A 19 52.75 -9.71 -29.39
CA ALA A 19 51.57 -10.15 -28.68
C ALA A 19 50.32 -9.43 -29.22
N LEU A 20 49.18 -10.12 -29.12
CA LEU A 20 47.85 -9.59 -29.37
C LEU A 20 47.22 -9.30 -28.00
N CYS A 21 46.71 -8.09 -27.80
CA CYS A 21 45.86 -7.83 -26.65
C CYS A 21 44.48 -8.41 -26.93
N ASN A 22 44.03 -9.35 -26.11
CA ASN A 22 42.73 -10.00 -26.29
C ASN A 22 41.54 -9.07 -25.96
N CYS A 23 41.78 -8.00 -25.20
CA CYS A 23 40.73 -7.04 -24.81
C CYS A 23 40.34 -6.11 -25.97
N CYS A 24 41.33 -5.60 -26.70
CA CYS A 24 41.10 -4.65 -27.81
C CYS A 24 41.37 -5.25 -29.20
N GLN A 25 41.82 -6.51 -29.28
CA GLN A 25 42.16 -7.22 -30.52
C GLN A 25 43.24 -6.50 -31.36
N GLN A 26 44.16 -5.79 -30.69
CA GLN A 26 45.24 -5.05 -31.33
C GLN A 26 46.61 -5.69 -31.08
N TYR A 27 47.48 -5.61 -32.09
CA TYR A 27 48.82 -6.20 -32.06
C TYR A 27 49.85 -5.20 -31.55
N PHE A 28 50.57 -5.55 -30.49
CA PHE A 28 51.56 -4.68 -29.86
C PHE A 28 52.96 -5.30 -29.88
N CYS A 29 53.98 -4.45 -29.93
CA CYS A 29 55.33 -4.86 -29.53
C CYS A 29 55.39 -4.94 -27.99
N ARG A 30 56.45 -5.56 -27.45
CA ARG A 30 56.54 -5.81 -25.99
C ARG A 30 56.48 -4.53 -25.14
N GLU A 31 57.07 -3.44 -25.61
CA GLU A 31 57.08 -2.15 -24.89
C GLU A 31 55.70 -1.49 -24.92
N HIS A 32 55.09 -1.36 -26.11
CA HIS A 32 53.77 -0.76 -26.22
C HIS A 32 52.65 -1.61 -25.60
N LEU A 33 52.84 -2.93 -25.46
CA LEU A 33 51.90 -3.75 -24.68
C LEU A 33 51.98 -3.40 -23.19
N LYS A 34 53.20 -3.22 -22.67
CA LYS A 34 53.39 -2.81 -21.27
C LYS A 34 52.80 -1.42 -21.03
N GLU A 35 53.06 -0.46 -21.92
CA GLU A 35 52.47 0.88 -21.83
C GLU A 35 50.94 0.84 -21.93
N HIS A 36 50.38 0.00 -22.81
CA HIS A 36 48.95 -0.22 -22.89
C HIS A 36 48.38 -0.76 -21.57
N ASP A 37 49.02 -1.76 -20.98
CA ASP A 37 48.59 -2.34 -19.70
C ASP A 37 48.73 -1.33 -18.54
N ASP A 38 49.82 -0.56 -18.51
CA ASP A 38 50.03 0.51 -17.54
C ASP A 38 48.96 1.60 -17.67
N LEU A 39 48.57 1.97 -18.89
CA LEU A 39 47.48 2.93 -19.16
C LEU A 39 46.11 2.40 -18.74
N MET A 40 45.83 1.10 -18.93
CA MET A 40 44.59 0.49 -18.47
C MET A 40 44.52 0.45 -16.94
N ASN A 41 45.62 0.07 -16.28
CA ASN A 41 45.70 0.02 -14.82
C ASN A 41 45.61 1.42 -14.20
N ALA A 42 46.12 2.44 -14.88
CA ALA A 42 46.01 3.84 -14.44
C ALA A 42 44.56 4.36 -14.39
N GLN A 43 43.60 3.69 -15.03
CA GLN A 43 42.17 4.03 -14.94
C GLN A 43 41.49 3.44 -13.70
N LEU A 44 42.07 2.44 -13.04
CA LEU A 44 41.46 1.79 -11.88
C LEU A 44 41.26 2.75 -10.68
N PRO A 45 42.21 3.65 -10.35
CA PRO A 45 42.01 4.60 -9.27
C PRO A 45 40.81 5.54 -9.50
N SER A 46 40.67 6.10 -10.72
CA SER A 46 39.57 7.01 -11.00
C SER A 46 38.20 6.32 -11.01
N LEU A 47 38.14 5.05 -11.42
CA LEU A 47 36.93 4.23 -11.30
C LEU A 47 36.60 3.90 -9.84
N ALA A 48 37.61 3.59 -9.03
CA ALA A 48 37.43 3.37 -7.60
C ALA A 48 36.91 4.65 -6.91
N ASP A 49 37.46 5.81 -7.27
CA ASP A 49 36.99 7.10 -6.76
C ASP A 49 35.54 7.38 -7.15
N GLN A 50 35.13 7.10 -8.39
CA GLN A 50 33.73 7.22 -8.82
C GLN A 50 32.78 6.29 -8.06
N ILE A 51 33.20 5.04 -7.83
CA ILE A 51 32.41 4.08 -7.03
C ILE A 51 32.28 4.57 -5.59
N ASN A 52 33.37 5.06 -5.01
CA ASN A 52 33.37 5.60 -3.65
C ASN A 52 32.50 6.85 -3.56
N GLU A 53 32.56 7.75 -4.53
CA GLU A 53 31.70 8.94 -4.58
C GLU A 53 30.21 8.56 -4.68
N LEU A 54 29.85 7.60 -5.55
CA LEU A 54 28.47 7.11 -5.66
C LEU A 54 28.01 6.41 -4.37
N SER A 55 28.90 5.63 -3.75
CA SER A 55 28.65 4.97 -2.47
C SER A 55 28.43 6.00 -1.35
N ASP A 56 29.26 7.03 -1.29
CA ASP A 56 29.11 8.12 -0.32
C ASP A 56 27.85 8.93 -0.58
N GLN A 57 27.47 9.17 -1.83
CA GLN A 57 26.19 9.81 -2.17
C GLN A 57 24.99 8.95 -1.75
N PHE A 58 25.07 7.63 -1.91
CA PHE A 58 24.02 6.71 -1.50
C PHE A 58 23.91 6.58 0.03
N ASN A 59 25.05 6.53 0.73
CA ASN A 59 25.11 6.31 2.18
C ASN A 59 24.95 7.60 3.00
N ASN A 60 25.55 8.71 2.55
CA ASN A 60 25.59 9.99 3.26
C ASN A 60 24.62 11.01 2.66
N GLY A 61 24.17 10.82 1.42
CA GLY A 61 23.01 11.54 0.93
C GLY A 61 21.86 11.16 1.84
N ALA A 62 21.43 12.11 2.68
CA ALA A 62 20.13 12.00 3.31
C ALA A 62 19.17 11.69 2.16
N LEU A 63 18.68 10.46 2.09
CA LEU A 63 17.51 10.12 1.30
C LEU A 63 16.42 11.01 1.90
N LEU A 64 16.35 12.26 1.39
CA LEU A 64 15.30 13.21 1.64
C LEU A 64 14.04 12.39 1.56
N GLU A 65 13.26 12.40 2.64
CA GLU A 65 12.09 11.54 2.77
C GLU A 65 11.41 11.49 1.40
N PRO A 66 11.32 10.31 0.75
CA PRO A 66 10.86 10.25 -0.62
C PRO A 66 9.61 11.09 -0.72
N THR A 67 9.56 12.05 -1.64
CA THR A 67 8.46 13.03 -1.72
C THR A 67 7.08 12.36 -1.74
N GLY A 68 7.01 11.09 -2.19
CA GLY A 68 5.85 10.22 -2.06
C GLY A 68 5.38 9.95 -0.63
N LEU A 69 6.28 9.76 0.35
CA LEU A 69 5.92 9.60 1.77
C LEU A 69 5.29 10.88 2.34
N THR A 70 5.79 12.05 1.96
CA THR A 70 5.17 13.32 2.35
C THR A 70 3.76 13.43 1.79
N GLY A 71 3.56 13.07 0.51
CA GLY A 71 2.23 13.02 -0.11
C GLY A 71 1.27 12.04 0.60
N LEU A 72 1.76 10.86 1.01
CA LEU A 72 0.96 9.89 1.78
C LEU A 72 0.57 10.40 3.17
N LYS A 73 1.48 11.10 3.85
CA LYS A 73 1.19 11.75 5.15
C LYS A 73 0.10 12.80 4.99
N GLN A 74 0.23 13.67 3.99
CA GLN A 74 -0.79 14.68 3.71
C GLN A 74 -2.15 14.05 3.38
N TRP A 75 -2.17 13.03 2.51
CA TRP A 75 -3.40 12.32 2.17
C TRP A 75 -4.07 11.72 3.42
N ARG A 76 -3.29 11.11 4.33
CA ARG A 76 -3.80 10.58 5.59
C ARG A 76 -4.43 11.68 6.46
N GLU A 77 -3.74 12.80 6.63
CA GLU A 77 -4.22 13.92 7.43
C GLU A 77 -5.53 14.49 6.87
N GLU A 78 -5.60 14.67 5.55
CA GLU A 78 -6.81 15.15 4.87
C GLU A 78 -7.97 14.17 4.96
N ALA A 79 -7.71 12.86 4.84
CA ALA A 79 -8.71 11.83 4.99
C ALA A 79 -9.31 11.81 6.40
N HIS A 80 -8.46 11.88 7.44
CA HIS A 80 -8.91 11.96 8.83
C HIS A 80 -9.80 13.20 9.05
N LYS A 81 -9.33 14.37 8.61
CA LYS A 81 -10.10 15.62 8.71
C LYS A 81 -11.45 15.52 8.02
N THR A 82 -11.51 14.87 6.87
CA THR A 82 -12.75 14.69 6.12
C THR A 82 -13.74 13.80 6.87
N VAL A 83 -13.25 12.72 7.49
CA VAL A 83 -14.07 11.83 8.33
C VAL A 83 -14.61 12.59 9.55
N ASP A 84 -13.76 13.34 10.24
CA ASP A 84 -14.15 14.11 11.42
C ASP A 84 -15.22 15.16 11.08
N GLN A 85 -15.03 15.92 10.00
CA GLN A 85 -16.02 16.89 9.53
C GLN A 85 -17.35 16.24 9.13
N PHE A 86 -17.31 15.04 8.56
CA PHE A 86 -18.52 14.29 8.25
C PHE A 86 -19.25 13.87 9.54
N TYR A 87 -18.52 13.33 10.51
CA TYR A 87 -19.05 12.95 11.81
C TYR A 87 -19.70 14.16 12.51
N GLU A 88 -18.97 15.26 12.69
CA GLU A 88 -19.48 16.46 13.37
C GLU A 88 -20.77 16.99 12.74
N ARG A 89 -20.80 17.05 11.40
CA ARG A 89 -21.98 17.49 10.66
C ARG A 89 -23.17 16.57 10.91
N LYS A 90 -22.97 15.24 10.91
CA LYS A 90 -24.04 14.27 11.15
C LYS A 90 -24.52 14.29 12.60
N SER A 91 -23.62 14.40 13.55
CA SER A 91 -23.94 14.58 14.97
C SER A 91 -24.78 15.83 15.20
N ARG A 92 -24.38 16.97 14.63
CA ARG A 92 -25.14 18.21 14.73
C ARG A 92 -26.54 18.10 14.11
N GLN A 93 -26.66 17.47 12.93
CA GLN A 93 -27.97 17.22 12.31
C GLN A 93 -28.88 16.40 13.22
N PHE A 94 -28.32 15.39 13.89
CA PHE A 94 -29.07 14.55 14.80
C PHE A 94 -29.47 15.29 16.08
N GLU A 95 -28.56 16.05 16.69
CA GLU A 95 -28.85 16.87 17.87
C GLU A 95 -29.97 17.87 17.58
N GLN A 96 -29.95 18.52 16.41
CA GLN A 96 -31.01 19.40 15.95
C GLN A 96 -32.35 18.67 15.83
N PHE A 97 -32.37 17.50 15.18
CA PHE A 97 -33.56 16.67 15.06
C PHE A 97 -34.14 16.29 16.44
N ILE A 98 -33.30 15.85 17.38
CA ILE A 98 -33.73 15.50 18.74
C ILE A 98 -34.26 16.73 19.47
N GLN A 99 -33.59 17.88 19.32
CA GLN A 99 -34.00 19.12 19.97
C GLN A 99 -35.36 19.61 19.45
N GLU A 100 -35.57 19.63 18.14
CA GLU A 100 -36.86 19.99 17.53
C GLU A 100 -37.99 19.09 18.04
N ARG A 101 -37.73 17.78 18.14
CA ARG A 101 -38.69 16.81 18.69
C ARG A 101 -38.99 17.07 20.16
N LYS A 102 -37.97 17.32 20.99
CA LYS A 102 -38.15 17.68 22.41
C LYS A 102 -38.99 18.95 22.55
N ASP A 103 -38.72 19.98 21.74
CA ASP A 103 -39.46 21.24 21.81
C ASP A 103 -40.91 21.07 21.37
N LYS A 104 -41.17 20.23 20.36
CA LYS A 104 -42.54 19.85 19.99
C LYS A 104 -43.27 19.17 21.15
N GLN A 105 -42.65 18.19 21.81
CA GLN A 105 -43.28 17.51 22.94
C GLN A 105 -43.50 18.44 24.15
N ARG A 106 -42.58 19.38 24.40
CA ARG A 106 -42.76 20.40 25.44
C ARG A 106 -43.97 21.28 25.16
N LYS A 107 -44.19 21.68 23.90
CA LYS A 107 -45.39 22.45 23.49
C LYS A 107 -46.67 21.63 23.69
N ASN A 108 -46.66 20.36 23.26
CA ASN A 108 -47.81 19.46 23.45
C ASN A 108 -48.17 19.31 24.94
N LEU A 109 -47.17 19.08 25.80
CA LEU A 109 -47.36 18.95 27.24
C LEU A 109 -47.91 20.24 27.88
N ASN A 110 -47.42 21.41 27.46
CA ASN A 110 -47.96 22.69 27.90
C ASN A 110 -49.41 22.89 27.47
N GLN A 111 -49.76 22.52 26.24
CA GLN A 111 -51.14 22.59 25.77
C GLN A 111 -52.07 21.68 26.57
N MET A 112 -51.64 20.43 26.85
CA MET A 112 -52.41 19.51 27.69
C MET A 112 -52.63 20.09 29.10
N ARG A 113 -51.63 20.76 29.70
CA ARG A 113 -51.79 21.44 30.99
C ARG A 113 -52.80 22.58 30.94
N ILE A 114 -52.79 23.38 29.88
CA ILE A 114 -53.77 24.46 29.68
C ILE A 114 -55.18 23.88 29.61
N ASN A 115 -55.39 22.90 28.72
CA ASN A 115 -56.68 22.23 28.56
C ASN A 115 -57.15 21.58 29.87
N MET A 116 -56.25 20.94 30.63
CA MET A 116 -56.58 20.36 31.93
C MET A 116 -57.06 21.41 32.94
N ASN A 117 -56.39 22.57 32.98
CA ASN A 117 -56.78 23.65 33.88
C ASN A 117 -58.15 24.24 33.49
N GLU A 118 -58.45 24.36 32.20
CA GLU A 118 -59.76 24.79 31.71
C GLU A 118 -60.86 23.82 32.15
N LEU A 119 -60.67 22.52 31.95
CA LEU A 119 -61.62 21.49 32.41
C LEU A 119 -61.86 21.53 33.92
N ILE A 120 -60.82 21.77 34.71
CA ILE A 120 -60.92 21.92 36.17
C ILE A 120 -61.71 23.19 36.54
N GLN A 121 -61.49 24.30 35.83
CA GLN A 121 -62.19 25.57 36.07
C GLN A 121 -63.67 25.51 35.72
N GLU A 122 -64.02 24.85 34.61
CA GLU A 122 -65.40 24.72 34.14
C GLU A 122 -66.27 23.83 35.03
N GLN A 123 -65.66 22.90 35.79
CA GLN A 123 -66.34 21.94 36.68
C GLN A 123 -67.40 21.03 36.02
N GLU A 124 -67.58 21.10 34.70
CA GLU A 124 -68.49 20.26 33.91
C GLU A 124 -67.72 19.39 32.90
N THR A 125 -66.79 18.55 33.39
CA THR A 125 -66.00 17.67 32.52
C THR A 125 -66.80 16.45 32.05
N THR A 126 -66.84 16.21 30.74
CA THR A 126 -67.45 15.01 30.15
C THR A 126 -66.48 13.83 30.11
N GLN A 127 -67.04 12.61 30.04
CA GLN A 127 -66.24 11.39 29.90
C GLN A 127 -65.41 11.38 28.59
N GLU A 128 -65.91 12.00 27.53
CA GLU A 128 -65.21 12.13 26.25
C GLU A 128 -63.94 13.00 26.39
N GLN A 129 -64.04 14.12 27.11
CA GLN A 129 -62.88 14.99 27.40
C GLN A 129 -61.83 14.25 28.22
N ILE A 130 -62.24 13.45 29.22
CA ILE A 130 -61.33 12.60 30.01
C ILE A 130 -60.63 11.57 29.11
N ASN A 131 -61.37 10.89 28.23
CA ASN A 131 -60.81 9.87 27.35
C ASN A 131 -59.81 10.48 26.35
N SER A 132 -60.16 11.62 25.75
CA SER A 132 -59.28 12.37 24.86
C SER A 132 -57.96 12.78 25.56
N MET A 133 -58.03 13.22 26.81
CA MET A 133 -56.84 13.54 27.60
C MET A 133 -55.98 12.30 27.89
N LYS A 134 -56.60 11.16 28.23
CA LYS A 134 -55.88 9.90 28.44
C LYS A 134 -55.16 9.42 27.18
N GLU A 135 -55.83 9.47 26.03
CA GLU A 135 -55.23 9.12 24.74
C GLU A 135 -54.05 10.04 24.41
N SER A 136 -54.20 11.34 24.66
CA SER A 136 -53.14 12.33 24.48
C SER A 136 -51.90 12.04 25.35
N ILE A 137 -52.12 11.65 26.61
CA ILE A 137 -51.03 11.24 27.53
C ILE A 137 -50.32 9.99 27.00
N GLN A 138 -51.06 8.95 26.63
CA GLN A 138 -50.48 7.70 26.10
C GLN A 138 -49.67 7.95 24.83
N PHE A 139 -50.18 8.79 23.93
CA PHE A 139 -49.46 9.17 22.71
C PHE A 139 -48.14 9.88 23.04
N LEU A 140 -48.16 10.82 23.99
CA LEU A 140 -46.97 11.53 24.43
C LEU A 140 -45.93 10.61 25.08
N GLU A 141 -46.37 9.68 25.92
CA GLU A 141 -45.52 8.66 26.54
C GLU A 141 -44.82 7.80 25.48
N GLN A 142 -45.57 7.33 24.48
CA GLN A 142 -45.03 6.54 23.38
C GLN A 142 -44.03 7.35 22.55
N ASP A 143 -44.32 8.62 22.27
CA ASP A 143 -43.42 9.51 21.54
C ASP A 143 -42.11 9.76 22.29
N ILE A 144 -42.18 9.98 23.61
CA ILE A 144 -40.99 10.12 24.46
C ILE A 144 -40.16 8.83 24.44
N HIS A 145 -40.81 7.67 24.56
CA HIS A 145 -40.14 6.38 24.49
C HIS A 145 -39.43 6.17 23.14
N ASN A 146 -40.12 6.47 22.03
CA ASN A 146 -39.56 6.35 20.69
C ASN A 146 -38.33 7.24 20.49
N LEU A 147 -38.31 8.45 21.07
CA LEU A 147 -37.15 9.35 21.00
C LEU A 147 -35.93 8.81 21.77
N GLN A 148 -36.13 8.00 22.79
CA GLN A 148 -35.03 7.37 23.55
C GLN A 148 -34.43 6.16 22.81
N GLN A 149 -35.17 5.57 21.87
CA GLN A 149 -34.78 4.34 21.16
C GLN A 149 -34.21 4.59 19.76
N VAL A 150 -33.90 5.84 19.40
CA VAL A 150 -33.39 6.13 18.05
C VAL A 150 -31.98 5.55 17.87
N GLN A 151 -31.83 4.67 16.89
CA GLN A 151 -30.56 4.02 16.54
C GLN A 151 -30.08 4.44 15.16
N PHE A 152 -28.75 4.41 14.97
CA PHE A 152 -28.13 4.69 13.68
C PHE A 152 -27.74 3.40 12.97
N ASN A 153 -28.09 3.34 11.68
CA ASN A 153 -27.50 2.37 10.76
C ASN A 153 -26.29 3.02 10.09
N ILE A 154 -25.09 2.70 10.57
CA ILE A 154 -23.84 3.20 10.01
C ILE A 154 -23.26 2.11 9.11
N SER A 155 -23.09 2.43 7.82
CA SER A 155 -22.40 1.55 6.89
C SER A 155 -20.88 1.65 7.07
N PRO A 156 -20.13 0.55 6.92
CA PRO A 156 -18.68 0.58 7.05
C PRO A 156 -18.04 1.43 5.95
N LEU A 157 -16.97 2.14 6.31
CA LEU A 157 -16.14 2.85 5.35
C LEU A 157 -15.29 1.85 4.57
N VAL A 158 -15.40 1.86 3.24
CA VAL A 158 -14.66 0.94 2.36
C VAL A 158 -13.47 1.67 1.74
N ILE A 159 -12.26 1.19 2.03
CA ILE A 159 -11.01 1.64 1.42
C ILE A 159 -10.59 0.61 0.38
N ASN A 160 -10.35 1.05 -0.85
CA ASN A 160 -9.96 0.22 -1.99
C ASN A 160 -8.45 0.38 -2.25
N ASP A 161 -7.76 -0.73 -2.59
CA ASP A 161 -6.33 -0.75 -2.94
C ASP A 161 -5.99 0.18 -4.12
N ASN A 162 -6.96 0.55 -4.95
CA ASN A 162 -6.78 1.49 -6.06
C ASN A 162 -6.79 2.97 -5.64
N LEU A 163 -6.95 3.29 -4.35
CA LEU A 163 -6.91 4.67 -3.85
C LEU A 163 -5.51 5.29 -3.93
N ILE A 164 -4.48 4.46 -3.80
CA ILE A 164 -3.08 4.89 -3.82
C ILE A 164 -2.35 4.04 -4.85
N TYR A 165 -1.81 4.69 -5.89
CA TYR A 165 -1.03 4.02 -6.93
C TYR A 165 0.46 4.25 -6.71
N ILE A 166 1.22 3.17 -6.63
CA ILE A 166 2.69 3.19 -6.66
C ILE A 166 3.12 2.74 -8.07
N PRO A 167 3.79 3.60 -8.86
CA PRO A 167 4.24 3.24 -10.20
C PRO A 167 5.17 2.03 -10.23
N GLN A 168 4.88 1.04 -11.07
CA GLN A 168 5.67 -0.20 -11.19
C GLN A 168 7.09 0.04 -11.73
N GLU A 169 7.32 1.16 -12.43
CA GLU A 169 8.62 1.57 -12.96
C GLU A 169 9.66 1.78 -11.84
N ILE A 170 9.21 2.09 -10.63
CA ILE A 170 10.05 2.23 -9.43
C ILE A 170 10.37 0.85 -8.84
N MET A 171 9.45 -0.11 -8.94
CA MET A 171 9.59 -1.45 -8.33
C MET A 171 10.42 -2.43 -9.16
N SER A 172 10.71 -2.11 -10.43
CA SER A 172 11.27 -3.08 -11.40
C SER A 172 12.76 -2.88 -11.72
N GLN A 173 13.47 -2.00 -11.02
CA GLN A 173 14.83 -1.55 -11.40
C GLN A 173 15.99 -2.46 -10.92
N ASP A 174 15.73 -3.69 -10.49
CA ASP A 174 16.76 -4.66 -10.03
C ASP A 174 17.61 -5.29 -11.17
N ARG A 175 17.74 -4.65 -12.33
CA ARG A 175 18.54 -5.19 -13.45
C ARG A 175 19.93 -4.57 -13.52
N LEU A 176 20.80 -4.97 -12.61
CA LEU A 176 22.25 -4.78 -12.78
C LEU A 176 22.77 -5.71 -13.89
N PHE A 177 23.15 -5.11 -15.02
CA PHE A 177 23.80 -5.76 -16.15
C PHE A 177 25.28 -6.03 -15.81
N ILE A 178 25.58 -7.12 -15.10
CA ILE A 178 26.96 -7.63 -15.07
C ILE A 178 27.20 -8.35 -16.39
N ALA A 179 27.65 -7.61 -17.41
CA ALA A 179 28.20 -8.21 -18.62
C ALA A 179 29.54 -8.91 -18.28
N SER A 180 29.46 -10.13 -17.77
CA SER A 180 30.62 -11.00 -17.59
C SER A 180 31.10 -11.46 -18.97
N SER A 181 32.11 -10.77 -19.51
CA SER A 181 32.79 -11.15 -20.74
C SER A 181 33.55 -12.47 -20.53
N ARG A 182 32.96 -13.57 -21.00
CA ARG A 182 33.63 -14.88 -21.07
C ARG A 182 34.52 -14.90 -22.31
N HIS A 183 35.83 -14.97 -22.12
CA HIS A 183 36.74 -15.49 -23.15
C HIS A 183 37.27 -16.87 -22.75
N THR A 184 36.67 -17.85 -23.41
CA THR A 184 37.15 -19.17 -23.82
C THR A 184 38.65 -19.42 -23.62
N LYS A 185 38.99 -20.42 -22.79
CA LYS A 185 40.23 -21.19 -22.92
C LYS A 185 39.90 -22.54 -23.55
N GLN A 186 40.44 -22.76 -24.74
CA GLN A 186 40.48 -24.05 -25.41
C GLN A 186 41.94 -24.35 -25.70
N SER A 187 42.53 -25.35 -25.03
CA SER A 187 43.56 -26.25 -25.57
C SER A 187 43.91 -27.31 -24.51
N THR A 188 43.44 -28.56 -24.71
CA THR A 188 44.21 -29.77 -25.08
C THR A 188 44.91 -30.49 -23.94
N SER A 189 44.38 -31.65 -23.54
CA SER A 189 45.08 -32.95 -23.61
C SER A 189 44.20 -34.09 -23.04
N ASP A 190 43.76 -34.98 -23.94
CA ASP A 190 43.74 -36.44 -23.83
C ASP A 190 43.08 -37.19 -22.64
N LYS A 191 41.93 -37.83 -22.94
CA LYS A 191 41.70 -39.30 -23.02
C LYS A 191 40.37 -39.78 -22.42
N ILE A 192 39.51 -40.25 -23.33
CA ILE A 192 38.76 -41.53 -23.33
C ILE A 192 38.15 -42.01 -22.00
N SER A 193 36.82 -41.98 -21.89
CA SER A 193 36.01 -43.21 -21.77
C SER A 193 34.51 -42.91 -21.93
N ASN A 194 33.84 -43.87 -22.57
CA ASN A 194 32.45 -43.91 -23.02
C ASN A 194 31.39 -44.00 -21.91
N ASN A 195 30.15 -43.74 -22.35
CA ASN A 195 28.86 -44.24 -21.85
C ASN A 195 28.35 -43.57 -20.55
N ASP A 196 27.07 -43.24 -20.36
CA ASP A 196 25.84 -43.66 -21.02
C ASP A 196 24.75 -42.57 -20.90
N ASN A 197 23.83 -42.66 -21.87
CA ASN A 197 22.44 -42.19 -21.89
C ASN A 197 21.81 -41.80 -20.54
N HIS A 198 21.16 -40.63 -20.48
CA HIS A 198 19.69 -40.56 -20.45
C HIS A 198 19.17 -39.13 -20.59
N ILE A 199 18.46 -38.90 -21.69
CA ILE A 199 17.46 -37.84 -21.86
C ILE A 199 16.22 -38.26 -21.05
N SER A 200 15.65 -37.35 -20.27
CA SER A 200 14.21 -37.32 -20.01
C SER A 200 13.75 -35.89 -19.76
N THR A 201 13.34 -35.26 -20.86
CA THR A 201 12.30 -34.25 -20.95
C THR A 201 10.95 -34.83 -20.47
N GLN A 202 10.21 -34.07 -19.67
CA GLN A 202 8.73 -33.99 -19.60
C GLN A 202 8.42 -32.92 -18.54
N GLN A 203 7.94 -31.71 -18.83
CA GLN A 203 6.78 -31.29 -19.63
C GLN A 203 5.49 -32.05 -19.27
N LYS A 204 4.66 -31.43 -18.43
CA LYS A 204 3.19 -31.48 -18.54
C LYS A 204 2.59 -30.13 -18.12
N ARG A 205 2.09 -29.41 -19.13
CA ARG A 205 0.96 -28.49 -19.01
C ARG A 205 -0.33 -29.31 -19.09
N ASN A 206 -1.39 -28.80 -18.46
CA ASN A 206 -2.75 -28.57 -19.00
C ASN A 206 -3.78 -28.59 -17.86
N LEU A 207 -4.51 -27.49 -17.62
CA LEU A 207 -5.88 -27.21 -18.12
C LEU A 207 -6.88 -28.27 -17.62
N GLY A 208 -8.02 -27.98 -17.00
CA GLY A 208 -8.81 -26.77 -16.81
C GLY A 208 -10.24 -27.21 -16.38
N PHE A 209 -11.17 -26.24 -16.30
CA PHE A 209 -12.61 -26.37 -16.03
C PHE A 209 -13.00 -26.79 -14.60
N GLY A 210 -13.97 -26.19 -13.91
CA GLY A 210 -15.06 -25.29 -14.30
C GLY A 210 -16.29 -25.72 -13.48
N GLY A 211 -17.02 -24.79 -12.86
CA GLY A 211 -18.27 -25.14 -12.17
C GLY A 211 -18.75 -24.14 -11.15
N LYS A 212 -19.59 -23.20 -11.58
CA LYS A 212 -20.49 -22.41 -10.73
C LYS A 212 -21.47 -23.35 -10.01
N GLN A 213 -21.85 -23.02 -8.78
CA GLN A 213 -23.24 -23.09 -8.34
C GLN A 213 -23.49 -22.24 -7.08
N ASN A 214 -24.71 -21.72 -7.02
CA ASN A 214 -25.26 -20.73 -6.12
C ASN A 214 -26.48 -21.39 -5.45
N THR A 215 -26.58 -21.40 -4.12
CA THR A 215 -27.83 -21.61 -3.37
C THR A 215 -27.67 -21.07 -1.95
N GLY A 216 -28.67 -20.33 -1.47
CA GLY A 216 -28.67 -19.68 -0.17
C GLY A 216 -29.42 -20.38 0.96
N PHE A 217 -29.58 -19.58 2.03
CA PHE A 217 -30.57 -19.60 3.12
C PHE A 217 -30.37 -20.43 4.41
N PHE A 218 -30.57 -19.70 5.52
CA PHE A 218 -30.75 -20.03 6.96
C PHE A 218 -29.54 -20.67 7.69
N SER A 219 -29.20 -20.37 8.95
CA SER A 219 -30.01 -19.88 10.08
C SER A 219 -29.13 -19.17 11.14
N ASN A 220 -29.81 -18.43 12.01
CA ASN A 220 -29.33 -17.79 13.25
C ASN A 220 -28.49 -18.71 14.14
N GLN A 221 -27.47 -18.16 14.82
CA GLN A 221 -27.30 -18.35 16.27
C GLN A 221 -26.23 -17.47 16.95
N SER A 222 -26.68 -16.82 18.03
CA SER A 222 -26.00 -16.51 19.30
C SER A 222 -24.81 -15.53 19.37
N PHE A 223 -25.13 -14.36 19.93
CA PHE A 223 -24.49 -13.74 21.10
C PHE A 223 -23.43 -14.60 21.81
N VAL A 224 -22.20 -14.07 21.88
CA VAL A 224 -21.30 -14.29 23.02
C VAL A 224 -20.78 -12.92 23.46
N LEU A 225 -21.22 -12.51 24.64
CA LEU A 225 -20.65 -11.41 25.41
C LEU A 225 -19.20 -11.78 25.76
N GLY A 226 -18.24 -11.21 25.02
CA GLY A 226 -16.83 -11.24 25.36
C GLY A 226 -16.51 -10.18 26.40
N THR A 227 -16.37 -10.62 27.64
CA THR A 227 -15.91 -9.88 28.81
C THR A 227 -14.66 -9.03 28.54
N MET A 228 -14.72 -7.74 28.87
CA MET A 228 -13.55 -6.88 29.00
C MET A 228 -12.78 -7.21 30.29
N PRO A 229 -11.45 -7.36 30.26
CA PRO A 229 -10.64 -7.25 31.46
C PRO A 229 -10.21 -5.80 31.68
N ASN A 230 -10.54 -5.30 32.86
CA ASN A 230 -9.93 -4.14 33.51
C ASN A 230 -8.40 -4.22 33.45
N CYS A 231 -7.75 -3.17 32.93
CA CYS A 231 -6.37 -2.84 33.31
C CYS A 231 -6.35 -1.42 33.88
N ILE A 232 -6.51 -1.37 35.20
CA ILE A 232 -5.98 -0.32 36.06
C ILE A 232 -4.45 -0.49 36.05
N LEU A 233 -3.71 0.52 35.63
CA LEU A 233 -2.31 0.70 36.02
C LEU A 233 -2.14 2.14 36.51
N LEU A 234 -2.30 2.27 37.82
CA LEU A 234 -1.62 3.27 38.65
C LEU A 234 -0.17 2.82 38.86
N PHE A 235 0.74 3.79 38.92
CA PHE A 235 2.12 3.84 39.45
C PHE A 235 2.92 4.74 38.48
N SER A 236 3.58 5.83 38.87
CA SER A 236 3.83 6.50 40.14
C SER A 236 4.15 7.96 39.84
#